data_AF-A0A1Z5KRU0-F1
#
_entry.id   AF-A0A1Z5KRU0-F1
#
_cell.length_a   1.000
_cell.length_b   1.000
_cell.length_c   1.000
_cell.angle_alpha   90.00
_cell.angle_beta   90.00
_cell.angle_gamma   90.00
#
_symmetry.space_group_name_H-M   'P 1'
#
loop_
_entity.id
_entity.type
_entity.pdbx_description
1 polymer ?
#
loop_
_entity_poly.entity_id
_entity_poly.type
_entity_poly.pdbx_seq_one_letter_code
_entity_poly.pdbx_strand_id
1 'polypeptide(L)'
;MPDSWVSRLRHAIGPGGYVDQMRRSVQSVVLYEAYRAVEPCMNTLRPFQRKAAYLEQCTHLLKQLVDEGVLLQHQSAEIMYRTMSSQAPLDGTAAITRHRGLQQELETLAEAIKPFWVTGRSHEEAVDRLAHHFFESRSDGIHRGRPTPPMWEHANNHVMLTFRLYYQGDQLNTNFPAPVLMVDLQELRKKARSEVPDSAVVKPSPSKKMMAEEEEEKRLTVQEVREHLELLKEFEGVIPDEEIAQRKRDLFLSLPAVPAKRNKTDV
;
A
#
# COMPACT_ATOMS: atom_id res chain seq x y z
N MET A 1 -20.01 -21.97 11.69
CA MET A 1 -18.72 -21.87 10.97
C MET A 1 -18.14 -20.50 11.29
N PRO A 2 -16.85 -20.36 11.59
CA PRO A 2 -16.24 -19.04 11.71
C PRO A 2 -16.42 -18.28 10.38
N ASP A 3 -16.86 -17.02 10.44
CA ASP A 3 -17.07 -16.21 9.24
C ASP A 3 -15.74 -16.00 8.51
N SER A 4 -15.62 -16.60 7.33
CA SER A 4 -14.45 -16.41 6.46
C SER A 4 -14.34 -14.94 6.03
N TRP A 5 -13.13 -14.51 5.65
CA TRP A 5 -12.93 -13.16 5.12
C TRP A 5 -13.80 -12.91 3.87
N VAL A 6 -14.04 -13.94 3.04
CA VAL A 6 -14.92 -13.86 1.86
C VAL A 6 -16.38 -13.66 2.27
N SER A 7 -16.85 -14.37 3.29
CA SER A 7 -18.21 -14.19 3.82
C SER A 7 -18.43 -12.77 4.35
N ARG A 8 -17.45 -12.24 5.10
CA ARG A 8 -17.45 -10.86 5.60
C ARG A 8 -17.41 -9.83 4.47
N LEU A 9 -16.57 -10.05 3.46
CA LEU A 9 -16.53 -9.18 2.28
C LEU A 9 -17.87 -9.17 1.55
N ARG A 10 -18.48 -10.35 1.33
CA ARG A 10 -19.80 -10.47 0.70
C ARG A 10 -20.87 -9.73 1.50
N HIS A 11 -20.84 -9.84 2.83
CA HIS A 11 -21.74 -9.11 3.70
C HIS A 11 -21.56 -7.59 3.59
N ALA A 12 -20.30 -7.11 3.62
CA ALA A 12 -19.98 -5.68 3.54
C ALA A 12 -20.28 -5.06 2.17
N ILE A 13 -20.13 -5.82 1.08
CA ILE A 13 -20.54 -5.40 -0.27
C ILE A 13 -22.07 -5.32 -0.37
N GLY A 14 -22.77 -6.15 0.40
CA GLY A 14 -24.22 -6.20 0.43
C GLY A 14 -24.83 -7.01 -0.72
N PRO A 15 -26.18 -7.11 -0.77
CA PRO A 15 -26.89 -7.99 -1.69
C PRO A 15 -26.79 -7.57 -3.17
N GLY A 16 -26.41 -6.32 -3.44
CA GLY A 16 -26.18 -5.83 -4.81
C GLY A 16 -24.94 -6.40 -5.48
N GLY A 17 -24.04 -7.04 -4.71
CA GLY A 17 -22.80 -7.60 -5.23
C GLY A 17 -21.78 -6.53 -5.65
N TYR A 18 -20.70 -7.00 -6.25
CA TYR A 18 -19.62 -6.14 -6.72
C TYR A 18 -20.08 -5.23 -7.87
N VAL A 19 -19.63 -3.98 -7.85
CA VAL A 19 -19.74 -3.02 -8.96
C VAL A 19 -18.41 -2.31 -9.18
N ASP A 20 -18.17 -1.80 -10.38
CA ASP A 20 -16.86 -1.29 -10.81
C ASP A 20 -16.31 -0.15 -9.94
N GLN A 21 -17.16 0.66 -9.32
CA GLN A 21 -16.73 1.70 -8.38
C GLN A 21 -16.02 1.11 -7.14
N MET A 22 -16.29 -0.15 -6.79
CA MET A 22 -15.64 -0.86 -5.69
C MET A 22 -14.26 -1.40 -6.02
N ARG A 23 -13.81 -1.35 -7.28
CA ARG A 23 -12.54 -1.96 -7.72
C ARG A 23 -11.37 -1.63 -6.80
N ARG A 24 -11.17 -0.35 -6.46
CA ARG A 24 -10.08 0.07 -5.54
C ARG A 24 -10.28 -0.39 -4.11
N SER A 25 -11.53 -0.47 -3.66
CA SER A 25 -11.87 -0.95 -2.31
C SER A 25 -11.55 -2.44 -2.18
N VAL A 26 -11.99 -3.25 -3.14
CA VAL A 26 -11.68 -4.69 -3.18
C VAL A 26 -10.19 -4.94 -3.37
N GLN A 27 -9.50 -4.15 -4.22
CA GLN A 27 -8.04 -4.21 -4.32
C GLN A 27 -7.37 -4.00 -2.96
N SER A 28 -7.86 -3.04 -2.16
CA SER A 28 -7.31 -2.75 -0.82
C SER A 28 -7.53 -3.90 0.15
N VAL A 29 -8.72 -4.54 0.13
CA VAL A 29 -9.01 -5.72 0.94
C VAL A 29 -8.08 -6.88 0.57
N VAL A 30 -7.93 -7.18 -0.72
CA VAL A 30 -7.06 -8.27 -1.21
C VAL A 30 -5.61 -8.02 -0.84
N LEU A 31 -5.11 -6.80 -1.02
CA LEU A 31 -3.75 -6.42 -0.62
C LEU A 31 -3.55 -6.58 0.89
N TYR A 32 -4.52 -6.16 1.70
CA TYR A 32 -4.44 -6.30 3.15
C TYR A 32 -4.42 -7.77 3.58
N GLU A 33 -5.34 -8.60 3.07
CA GLU A 33 -5.43 -10.02 3.40
C GLU A 33 -4.20 -10.80 2.93
N ALA A 34 -3.70 -10.51 1.73
CA ALA A 34 -2.49 -11.13 1.22
C ALA A 34 -1.28 -10.81 2.10
N TYR A 35 -1.20 -9.58 2.64
CA TYR A 35 -0.09 -9.19 3.49
C TYR A 35 -0.16 -9.93 4.82
N ARG A 36 -1.34 -9.97 5.47
CA ARG A 36 -1.57 -10.75 6.69
C ARG A 36 -1.13 -12.21 6.53
N ALA A 37 -1.42 -12.83 5.36
CA ALA A 37 -1.04 -14.20 5.08
C ALA A 37 0.47 -14.42 4.92
N VAL A 38 1.17 -13.48 4.26
CA VAL A 38 2.59 -13.61 3.89
C VAL A 38 3.53 -13.03 4.94
N GLU A 39 3.09 -12.06 5.73
CA GLU A 39 3.89 -11.36 6.75
C GLU A 39 4.68 -12.32 7.66
N PRO A 40 4.09 -13.40 8.23
CA PRO A 40 4.82 -14.30 9.13
C PRO A 40 6.05 -14.96 8.49
N CYS A 41 6.06 -15.13 7.16
CA CYS A 41 7.17 -15.77 6.45
C CYS A 41 8.10 -14.79 5.74
N MET A 42 7.79 -13.48 5.69
CA MET A 42 8.58 -12.49 4.94
C MET A 42 10.04 -12.43 5.38
N ASN A 43 10.32 -12.57 6.67
CA ASN A 43 11.70 -12.53 7.20
C ASN A 43 12.56 -13.71 6.70
N THR A 44 11.93 -14.82 6.28
CA THR A 44 12.62 -15.99 5.72
C THR A 44 12.88 -15.90 4.21
N LEU A 45 12.34 -14.86 3.56
CA LEU A 45 12.39 -14.67 2.11
C LEU A 45 13.32 -13.53 1.74
N ARG A 46 13.98 -13.65 0.59
CA ARG A 46 14.75 -12.56 -0.03
C ARG A 46 13.80 -11.47 -0.55
N PRO A 47 14.25 -10.22 -0.73
CA PRO A 47 13.38 -9.11 -1.13
C PRO A 47 12.53 -9.36 -2.39
N PHE A 48 13.10 -9.96 -3.44
CA PHE A 48 12.34 -10.29 -4.65
C PHE A 48 11.32 -11.42 -4.43
N GLN A 49 11.66 -12.41 -3.58
CA GLN A 49 10.75 -13.49 -3.21
C GLN A 49 9.57 -12.98 -2.39
N ARG A 50 9.78 -11.98 -1.52
CA ARG A 50 8.68 -11.33 -0.77
C ARG A 50 7.67 -10.70 -1.73
N LYS A 51 8.16 -9.96 -2.74
CA LYS A 51 7.32 -9.33 -3.78
C LYS A 51 6.54 -10.38 -4.58
N ALA A 52 7.21 -11.46 -4.98
CA ALA A 52 6.58 -12.55 -5.72
C ALA A 52 5.51 -13.27 -4.88
N ALA A 53 5.85 -13.70 -3.65
CA ALA A 53 4.92 -14.35 -2.73
C ALA A 53 3.68 -13.50 -2.46
N TYR A 54 3.87 -12.20 -2.23
CA TYR A 54 2.77 -11.28 -1.97
C TYR A 54 1.82 -11.14 -3.17
N LEU A 55 2.35 -10.99 -4.38
CA LEU A 55 1.55 -10.85 -5.59
C LEU A 55 0.83 -12.15 -5.97
N GLU A 56 1.51 -13.29 -5.81
CA GLU A 56 0.94 -14.62 -6.02
C GLU A 56 -0.19 -14.89 -5.02
N GLN A 57 -0.01 -14.53 -3.75
CA GLN A 57 -1.07 -14.61 -2.74
C GLN A 57 -2.28 -13.74 -3.12
N CYS A 58 -2.08 -12.51 -3.60
CA CYS A 58 -3.18 -11.66 -4.10
C CYS A 58 -3.96 -12.35 -5.22
N THR A 59 -3.25 -13.04 -6.11
CA THR A 59 -3.85 -13.73 -7.27
C THR A 59 -4.69 -14.93 -6.82
N HIS A 60 -4.19 -15.71 -5.85
CA HIS A 60 -4.95 -16.82 -5.26
C HIS A 60 -6.21 -16.36 -4.53
N LEU A 61 -6.13 -15.28 -3.75
CA LEU A 61 -7.30 -14.71 -3.06
C LEU A 61 -8.35 -14.18 -4.04
N LEU A 62 -7.93 -13.56 -5.15
CA LEU A 62 -8.86 -13.14 -6.21
C LEU A 62 -9.52 -14.33 -6.90
N LYS A 63 -8.77 -15.40 -7.16
CA LYS A 63 -9.34 -16.65 -7.69
C LYS A 63 -10.38 -17.22 -6.71
N GLN A 64 -10.10 -17.21 -5.41
CA GLN A 64 -11.07 -17.63 -4.40
C GLN A 64 -12.36 -16.80 -4.46
N LEU A 65 -12.27 -15.47 -4.66
CA LEU A 65 -13.45 -14.62 -4.82
C LEU A 65 -14.26 -14.95 -6.08
N VAL A 66 -13.61 -15.36 -7.17
CA VAL A 66 -14.30 -15.83 -8.38
C VAL A 66 -14.96 -17.19 -8.14
N ASP A 67 -14.23 -18.14 -7.55
CA ASP A 67 -14.71 -19.49 -7.26
C ASP A 67 -15.92 -19.46 -6.30
N GLU A 68 -15.95 -18.51 -5.36
CA GLU A 68 -17.07 -18.29 -4.44
C GLU A 68 -18.17 -17.36 -5.01
N GLY A 69 -18.09 -16.95 -6.28
CA GLY A 69 -19.11 -16.16 -6.95
C GLY A 69 -19.27 -14.72 -6.42
N VAL A 70 -18.25 -14.17 -5.76
CA VAL A 70 -18.22 -12.75 -5.35
C VAL A 70 -17.83 -11.86 -6.52
N LEU A 71 -16.95 -12.36 -7.40
CA LEU A 71 -16.46 -11.66 -8.58
C LEU A 71 -16.68 -12.50 -9.85
N LEU A 72 -16.77 -11.82 -10.97
CA LEU A 72 -16.64 -12.43 -12.29
C LEU A 72 -15.16 -12.53 -12.69
N GLN A 73 -14.82 -13.49 -13.56
CA GLN A 73 -13.44 -13.76 -13.98
C GLN A 73 -12.74 -12.53 -14.60
N HIS A 74 -13.46 -11.66 -15.31
CA HIS A 74 -12.87 -10.45 -15.88
C HIS A 74 -12.60 -9.38 -14.81
N GLN A 75 -13.46 -9.29 -13.79
CA GLN A 75 -13.33 -8.33 -12.69
C GLN A 75 -12.08 -8.62 -11.84
N SER A 76 -11.72 -9.90 -11.65
CA SER A 76 -10.49 -10.24 -10.92
C SER A 76 -9.24 -9.74 -11.64
N ALA A 77 -9.22 -9.73 -12.97
CA ALA A 77 -8.09 -9.18 -13.73
C ALA A 77 -8.03 -7.65 -13.60
N GLU A 78 -9.17 -6.97 -13.66
CA GLU A 78 -9.27 -5.51 -13.53
C GLU A 78 -8.84 -5.00 -12.15
N ILE A 79 -9.16 -5.74 -11.09
CA ILE A 79 -8.72 -5.44 -9.73
C ILE A 79 -7.20 -5.48 -9.62
N MET A 80 -6.50 -6.24 -10.47
CA MET A 80 -5.04 -6.28 -10.50
C MET A 80 -4.42 -5.22 -11.42
N TYR A 81 -5.19 -4.27 -11.95
CA TYR A 81 -4.60 -3.14 -12.66
C TYR A 81 -4.05 -2.07 -11.72
N ARG A 82 -2.92 -1.48 -12.14
CA ARG A 82 -2.32 -0.32 -11.51
C ARG A 82 -3.27 0.88 -11.63
N THR A 83 -3.70 1.24 -12.83
CA THR A 83 -4.71 2.29 -13.04
C THR A 83 -5.75 1.80 -14.05
N MET A 84 -7.00 2.29 -13.95
CA MET A 84 -8.02 1.94 -14.95
C MET A 84 -7.62 2.41 -16.35
N SER A 85 -6.97 3.58 -16.45
CA SER A 85 -6.61 4.18 -17.73
C SER A 85 -5.51 3.43 -18.48
N SER A 86 -4.50 2.92 -17.75
CA SER A 86 -3.39 2.21 -18.39
C SER A 86 -3.65 0.72 -18.56
N GLN A 87 -4.56 0.16 -17.73
CA GLN A 87 -4.75 -1.29 -17.57
C GLN A 87 -3.43 -2.06 -17.35
N ALA A 88 -2.37 -1.36 -16.92
CA ALA A 88 -1.08 -1.97 -16.67
C ALA A 88 -1.20 -2.89 -15.45
N PRO A 89 -0.75 -4.15 -15.51
CA PRO A 89 -0.77 -5.04 -14.37
C PRO A 89 -0.02 -4.46 -13.16
N LEU A 90 -0.52 -4.73 -11.96
CA LEU A 90 0.12 -4.35 -10.71
C LEU A 90 1.37 -5.21 -10.49
N ASP A 91 2.53 -4.58 -10.50
CA ASP A 91 3.78 -5.25 -10.15
C ASP A 91 3.96 -5.38 -8.62
N GLY A 92 4.83 -6.31 -8.19
CA GLY A 92 5.05 -6.57 -6.78
C GLY A 92 5.63 -5.39 -5.99
N THR A 93 6.36 -4.47 -6.62
CA THR A 93 6.85 -3.25 -5.95
C THR A 93 5.71 -2.28 -5.71
N ALA A 94 4.90 -2.02 -6.72
CA ALA A 94 3.72 -1.17 -6.61
C ALA A 94 2.71 -1.72 -5.60
N ALA A 95 2.51 -3.04 -5.55
CA ALA A 95 1.65 -3.70 -4.58
C ALA A 95 2.11 -3.45 -3.13
N ILE A 96 3.40 -3.61 -2.83
CA ILE A 96 3.95 -3.34 -1.48
C ILE A 96 3.83 -1.86 -1.12
N THR A 97 4.15 -0.96 -2.04
CA THR A 97 4.03 0.48 -1.80
C THR A 97 2.57 0.87 -1.49
N ARG A 98 1.60 0.31 -2.22
CA ARG A 98 0.18 0.52 -1.95
C ARG A 98 -0.24 -0.02 -0.59
N HIS A 99 0.22 -1.21 -0.23
CA HIS A 99 -0.06 -1.79 1.07
C HIS A 99 0.42 -0.90 2.23
N ARG A 100 1.64 -0.35 2.11
CA ARG A 100 2.16 0.58 3.14
C ARG A 100 1.32 1.84 3.26
N GLY A 101 0.91 2.43 2.14
CA GLY A 101 0.00 3.58 2.14
C GLY A 101 -1.36 3.22 2.77
N LEU A 102 -1.89 2.05 2.43
CA LEU A 102 -3.12 1.50 3.02
C LEU A 102 -3.01 1.38 4.55
N GLN A 103 -1.90 0.89 5.10
CA GLN A 103 -1.71 0.79 6.55
C GLN A 103 -1.77 2.16 7.23
N GLN A 104 -1.10 3.17 6.67
CA GLN A 104 -1.13 4.55 7.20
C GLN A 104 -2.54 5.17 7.15
N GLU A 105 -3.27 4.92 6.06
CA GLU A 105 -4.66 5.37 5.92
C GLU A 105 -5.59 4.66 6.93
N LEU A 106 -5.38 3.37 7.19
CA LEU A 106 -6.14 2.61 8.19
C LEU A 106 -5.87 3.11 9.63
N GLU A 107 -4.62 3.43 9.96
CA GLU A 107 -4.27 4.07 11.24
C GLU A 107 -4.97 5.43 11.40
N THR A 108 -5.02 6.22 10.32
CA THR A 108 -5.74 7.50 10.30
C THR A 108 -7.25 7.30 10.51
N LEU A 109 -7.85 6.27 9.91
CA LEU A 109 -9.25 5.91 10.13
C LEU A 109 -9.51 5.43 11.57
N ALA A 110 -8.58 4.66 12.15
CA ALA A 110 -8.66 4.20 13.54
C ALA A 110 -8.67 5.36 14.54
N GLU A 111 -7.97 6.46 14.25
CA GLU A 111 -8.09 7.69 15.04
C GLU A 111 -9.39 8.44 14.74
N ALA A 112 -9.77 8.55 13.47
CA ALA A 112 -10.95 9.29 13.05
C ALA A 112 -12.29 8.68 13.52
N ILE A 113 -12.33 7.37 13.78
CA ILE A 113 -13.55 6.68 14.25
C ILE A 113 -13.83 6.95 15.74
N LYS A 114 -12.82 7.32 16.55
CA LYS A 114 -12.96 7.46 18.01
C LYS A 114 -14.13 8.35 18.45
N PRO A 115 -14.40 9.52 17.83
CA PRO A 115 -15.56 10.36 18.19
C PRO A 115 -16.92 9.72 17.87
N PHE A 116 -16.96 8.75 16.96
CA PHE A 116 -18.18 8.07 16.53
C PHE A 116 -18.40 6.73 17.25
N TRP A 117 -17.33 6.17 17.82
CA TRP A 117 -17.29 4.91 18.57
C TRP A 117 -17.70 5.10 20.04
N VAL A 118 -19.00 5.33 20.25
CA VAL A 118 -19.60 5.50 21.58
C VAL A 118 -20.16 4.18 22.09
N THR A 119 -20.08 3.93 23.41
CA THR A 119 -20.67 2.76 24.06
C THR A 119 -22.11 2.53 23.64
N GLY A 120 -22.43 1.32 23.19
CA GLY A 120 -23.78 0.91 22.77
C GLY A 120 -24.06 1.01 21.27
N ARG A 121 -23.13 1.53 20.46
CA ARG A 121 -23.22 1.46 18.99
C ARG A 121 -22.50 0.24 18.44
N SER A 122 -23.01 -0.28 17.33
CA SER A 122 -22.31 -1.28 16.52
C SER A 122 -21.20 -0.65 15.67
N HIS A 123 -20.21 -1.46 15.27
CA HIS A 123 -19.08 -0.98 14.45
C HIS A 123 -19.57 -0.38 13.13
N GLU A 124 -20.51 -1.06 12.45
CA GLU A 124 -21.09 -0.59 11.20
C GLU A 124 -21.76 0.78 11.34
N GLU A 125 -22.55 1.01 12.39
CA GLU A 125 -23.18 2.31 12.64
C GLU A 125 -22.16 3.43 12.87
N ALA A 126 -21.04 3.13 13.53
CA ALA A 126 -19.98 4.10 13.73
C ALA A 126 -19.25 4.42 12.41
N VAL A 127 -18.96 3.40 11.59
CA VAL A 127 -18.33 3.59 10.29
C VAL A 127 -19.25 4.34 9.33
N ASP A 128 -20.56 4.06 9.33
CA ASP A 128 -21.54 4.80 8.52
C ASP A 128 -21.57 6.29 8.88
N ARG A 129 -21.50 6.61 10.18
CA ARG A 129 -21.40 8.00 10.65
C ARG A 129 -20.08 8.66 10.26
N LEU A 130 -18.97 7.93 10.33
CA LEU A 130 -17.67 8.42 9.88
C LEU A 130 -17.67 8.69 8.36
N ALA A 131 -18.20 7.77 7.56
CA ALA A 131 -18.34 7.93 6.12
C ALA A 131 -19.22 9.14 5.77
N HIS A 132 -20.33 9.33 6.49
CA HIS A 132 -21.18 10.51 6.35
C HIS A 132 -20.46 11.80 6.73
N HIS A 133 -19.68 11.81 7.81
CA HIS A 133 -18.86 12.95 8.20
C HIS A 133 -17.84 13.33 7.11
N PHE A 134 -17.19 12.36 6.48
CA PHE A 134 -16.30 12.63 5.33
C PHE A 134 -17.03 13.17 4.11
N PHE A 135 -18.24 12.67 3.83
CA PHE A 135 -19.09 13.17 2.76
C PHE A 135 -19.43 14.65 2.97
N GLU A 136 -19.89 15.03 4.16
CA GLU A 136 -20.19 16.43 4.47
C GLU A 136 -18.95 17.32 4.42
N SER A 137 -17.80 16.84 4.93
CA SER A 137 -16.57 17.63 5.06
C SER A 137 -15.90 17.94 3.72
N ARG A 138 -16.02 17.06 2.70
CA ARG A 138 -15.44 17.29 1.37
C ARG A 138 -16.19 18.30 0.50
N SER A 139 -17.34 18.75 0.96
CA SER A 139 -18.35 19.35 0.11
C SER A 139 -18.47 20.86 0.26
N ASP A 140 -17.54 21.51 0.98
CA ASP A 140 -17.60 22.94 1.35
C ASP A 140 -18.99 23.36 1.90
N GLY A 141 -19.66 22.43 2.58
CA GLY A 141 -21.02 22.63 3.12
C GLY A 141 -22.18 22.42 2.13
N ILE A 142 -21.95 22.23 0.83
CA ILE A 142 -23.01 22.01 -0.19
C ILE A 142 -23.88 20.78 0.15
N HIS A 143 -23.24 19.75 0.70
CA HIS A 143 -23.88 18.47 1.01
C HIS A 143 -24.27 18.30 2.49
N ARG A 144 -24.16 19.36 3.30
CA ARG A 144 -24.51 19.30 4.73
C ARG A 144 -25.98 18.92 4.94
N GLY A 145 -26.24 17.94 5.80
CA GLY A 145 -27.56 17.41 6.10
C GLY A 145 -28.19 16.53 5.01
N ARG A 146 -27.50 16.30 3.88
CA ARG A 146 -27.99 15.39 2.82
C ARG A 146 -27.54 13.97 3.12
N PRO A 147 -28.37 12.94 2.88
CA PRO A 147 -27.93 11.56 3.05
C PRO A 147 -26.73 11.26 2.13
N THR A 148 -25.78 10.47 2.64
CA THR A 148 -24.65 9.98 1.84
C THR A 148 -25.19 9.18 0.66
N PRO A 149 -24.82 9.51 -0.60
CA PRO A 149 -25.25 8.73 -1.74
C PRO A 149 -24.83 7.26 -1.61
N PRO A 150 -25.64 6.30 -2.08
CA PRO A 150 -25.22 4.91 -2.16
C PRO A 150 -23.87 4.82 -2.87
N MET A 151 -23.00 3.92 -2.41
CA MET A 151 -21.68 3.67 -3.01
C MET A 151 -20.67 4.83 -2.96
N TRP A 152 -21.02 5.97 -2.37
CA TRP A 152 -20.12 7.12 -2.29
C TRP A 152 -18.78 6.75 -1.63
N GLU A 153 -18.85 5.97 -0.55
CA GLU A 153 -17.69 5.44 0.17
C GLU A 153 -16.71 4.74 -0.77
N HIS A 154 -17.18 3.77 -1.56
CA HIS A 154 -16.33 2.99 -2.43
C HIS A 154 -15.67 3.81 -3.54
N ALA A 155 -16.36 4.84 -4.04
CA ALA A 155 -15.83 5.74 -5.06
C ALA A 155 -14.78 6.71 -4.50
N ASN A 156 -14.93 7.15 -3.26
CA ASN A 156 -14.21 8.29 -2.69
C ASN A 156 -13.22 7.95 -1.56
N ASN A 157 -13.40 6.79 -0.92
CA ASN A 157 -12.61 6.31 0.20
C ASN A 157 -12.45 4.78 0.13
N HIS A 158 -11.49 4.36 -0.68
CA HIS A 158 -11.24 2.93 -0.94
C HIS A 158 -10.77 2.12 0.28
N VAL A 159 -10.26 2.75 1.33
CA VAL A 159 -9.73 2.04 2.50
C VAL A 159 -10.83 1.69 3.52
N MET A 160 -12.00 2.33 3.42
CA MET A 160 -13.07 2.16 4.39
C MET A 160 -13.65 0.73 4.37
N LEU A 161 -13.72 0.08 3.21
CA LEU A 161 -14.14 -1.32 3.12
C LEU A 161 -13.16 -2.23 3.89
N THR A 162 -11.85 -2.02 3.76
CA THR A 162 -10.85 -2.75 4.55
C THR A 162 -11.04 -2.47 6.04
N PHE A 163 -11.30 -1.21 6.41
CA PHE A 163 -11.53 -0.84 7.81
C PHE A 163 -12.74 -1.61 8.41
N ARG A 164 -13.89 -1.62 7.72
CA ARG A 164 -15.10 -2.38 8.14
C ARG A 164 -14.83 -3.85 8.40
N LEU A 165 -14.01 -4.47 7.54
CA LEU A 165 -13.72 -5.89 7.64
C LEU A 165 -12.84 -6.22 8.84
N TYR A 166 -11.75 -5.47 9.01
CA TYR A 166 -10.64 -5.87 9.87
C TYR A 166 -10.59 -5.16 11.22
N TYR A 167 -11.33 -4.07 11.40
CA TYR A 167 -11.33 -3.30 12.65
C TYR A 167 -12.62 -3.51 13.45
N GLN A 168 -12.54 -3.23 14.73
CA GLN A 168 -13.69 -3.10 15.62
C GLN A 168 -13.48 -1.88 16.50
N GLY A 169 -14.17 -0.80 16.14
CA GLY A 169 -13.88 0.52 16.70
C GLY A 169 -12.53 1.02 16.18
N ASP A 170 -11.66 1.46 17.09
CA ASP A 170 -10.32 2.00 16.81
C ASP A 170 -9.21 0.94 16.83
N GLN A 171 -9.54 -0.34 17.01
CA GLN A 171 -8.57 -1.42 17.15
C GLN A 171 -8.79 -2.49 16.08
N LEU A 172 -7.72 -3.24 15.76
CA LEU A 172 -7.82 -4.41 14.91
C LEU A 172 -8.69 -5.47 15.60
N ASN A 173 -9.60 -6.09 14.85
CA ASN A 173 -10.49 -7.11 15.37
C ASN A 173 -9.72 -8.40 15.66
N THR A 174 -9.49 -8.69 16.95
CA THR A 174 -8.77 -9.90 17.40
C THR A 174 -9.53 -11.19 17.12
N ASN A 175 -10.83 -11.12 16.85
CA ASN A 175 -11.67 -12.26 16.51
C ASN A 175 -11.70 -12.54 15.00
N PHE A 176 -10.96 -11.79 14.19
CA PHE A 176 -10.87 -12.04 12.76
C PHE A 176 -10.10 -13.35 12.49
N PRO A 177 -10.56 -14.22 11.57
CA PRO A 177 -9.88 -15.48 11.30
C PRO A 177 -8.42 -15.28 10.89
N ALA A 178 -7.59 -16.28 11.24
CA ALA A 178 -6.22 -16.32 10.78
C ALA A 178 -6.18 -16.37 9.24
N PRO A 179 -5.30 -15.60 8.59
CA PRO A 179 -5.19 -15.59 7.14
C PRO A 179 -4.62 -16.93 6.63
N VAL A 180 -5.06 -17.38 5.47
CA VAL A 180 -4.60 -18.64 4.87
C VAL A 180 -3.50 -18.36 3.85
N LEU A 181 -2.28 -18.85 4.11
CA LEU A 181 -1.19 -18.82 3.13
C LEU A 181 -1.44 -19.88 2.05
N MET A 182 -1.65 -19.43 0.82
CA MET A 182 -1.93 -20.29 -0.34
C MET A 182 -0.71 -20.53 -1.23
N VAL A 183 0.35 -19.73 -1.03
CA VAL A 183 1.57 -19.79 -1.84
C VAL A 183 2.52 -20.88 -1.36
N ASP A 184 3.05 -21.68 -2.30
CA ASP A 184 4.12 -22.63 -2.02
C ASP A 184 5.49 -21.92 -1.92
N LEU A 185 5.92 -21.65 -0.69
CA LEU A 185 7.20 -21.03 -0.41
C LEU A 185 8.41 -21.86 -0.87
N GLN A 186 8.29 -23.18 -0.98
CA GLN A 186 9.36 -24.03 -1.49
C GLN A 186 9.51 -23.89 -3.00
N GLU A 187 8.39 -23.81 -3.73
CA GLU A 187 8.40 -23.56 -5.16
C GLU A 187 9.04 -22.19 -5.48
N LEU A 188 8.69 -21.14 -4.73
CA LEU A 188 9.31 -19.83 -4.87
C LEU A 188 10.83 -19.85 -4.59
N ARG A 189 11.26 -20.63 -3.60
CA ARG A 189 12.69 -20.81 -3.32
C ARG A 189 13.41 -21.56 -4.43
N LYS A 190 12.75 -22.51 -5.10
CA LYS A 190 13.30 -23.25 -6.25
C LYS A 190 13.40 -22.35 -7.49
N LYS A 191 12.32 -21.64 -7.85
CA LYS A 191 12.29 -20.68 -8.97
C LYS A 191 13.41 -19.64 -8.87
N ALA A 192 13.61 -19.11 -7.66
CA ALA A 192 14.68 -18.18 -7.34
C ALA A 192 16.11 -18.73 -7.58
N ARG A 193 16.31 -20.05 -7.55
CA ARG A 193 17.61 -20.67 -7.82
C ARG A 193 17.83 -20.90 -9.32
N SER A 194 16.78 -21.24 -10.06
CA SER A 194 16.86 -21.48 -11.50
C SER A 194 17.00 -20.21 -12.33
N GLU A 195 16.52 -19.06 -11.83
CA GLU A 195 16.60 -17.77 -12.52
C GLU A 195 17.94 -17.05 -12.36
N VAL A 196 18.89 -17.59 -11.59
CA VAL A 196 20.27 -17.11 -11.61
C VAL A 196 20.90 -17.68 -12.89
N PRO A 197 21.14 -16.89 -13.94
CA PRO A 197 21.78 -17.41 -15.13
C PRO A 197 23.21 -17.81 -14.76
N ASP A 198 23.61 -19.05 -15.08
CA ASP A 198 25.02 -19.50 -14.94
C ASP A 198 26.02 -18.63 -15.74
N SER A 199 25.52 -17.71 -16.56
CA SER A 199 26.29 -16.64 -17.19
C SER A 199 26.46 -15.44 -16.24
N ALA A 200 27.42 -15.53 -15.31
CA ALA A 200 28.34 -14.44 -14.95
C ALA A 200 29.01 -14.66 -13.58
N VAL A 201 29.99 -15.57 -13.52
CA VAL A 201 31.23 -15.24 -12.78
C VAL A 201 32.04 -14.29 -13.67
N VAL A 202 31.47 -13.13 -14.00
CA VAL A 202 32.26 -12.02 -14.55
C VAL A 202 32.97 -11.45 -13.34
N LYS A 203 34.25 -11.77 -13.19
CA LYS A 203 35.14 -11.02 -12.28
C LYS A 203 34.86 -9.54 -12.57
N PRO A 204 34.39 -8.75 -11.58
CA PRO A 204 34.06 -7.36 -11.84
C PRO A 204 35.29 -6.69 -12.45
N SER A 205 35.13 -6.11 -13.64
CA SER A 205 36.23 -5.33 -14.22
C SER A 205 36.58 -4.21 -13.23
N PRO A 206 37.86 -3.80 -13.12
CA PRO A 206 38.28 -2.76 -12.19
C PRO A 206 37.41 -1.48 -12.29
N SER A 207 36.96 -1.13 -13.49
CA SER A 207 36.05 0.02 -13.71
C SER A 207 34.66 -0.14 -13.10
N LYS A 208 34.13 -1.36 -12.95
CA LYS A 208 32.83 -1.56 -12.27
C LYS A 208 32.94 -1.46 -10.75
N LYS A 209 34.10 -1.76 -10.16
CA LYS A 209 34.32 -1.58 -8.72
C LYS A 209 34.36 -0.09 -8.35
N MET A 210 35.11 0.71 -9.12
CA MET A 210 35.17 2.16 -8.88
C MET A 210 33.79 2.83 -9.03
N MET A 211 33.00 2.47 -10.04
CA MET A 211 31.64 3.02 -10.18
C MET A 211 30.70 2.58 -9.04
N ALA A 212 30.85 1.36 -8.53
CA ALA A 212 30.03 0.87 -7.43
C ALA A 212 30.37 1.58 -6.11
N GLU A 213 31.65 1.81 -5.83
CA GLU A 213 32.11 2.58 -4.67
C GLU A 213 31.64 4.04 -4.76
N GLU A 214 31.73 4.66 -5.94
CA GLU A 214 31.23 6.02 -6.18
C GLU A 214 29.69 6.13 -6.03
N GLU A 215 28.94 5.10 -6.44
CA GLU A 215 27.49 5.04 -6.21
C GLU A 215 27.13 4.83 -4.74
N GLU A 216 27.92 4.05 -3.99
CA GLU A 216 27.72 3.82 -2.57
C GLU A 216 28.01 5.08 -1.75
N GLU A 217 29.11 5.78 -2.04
CA GLU A 217 29.43 7.07 -1.43
C GLU A 217 28.31 8.09 -1.67
N LYS A 218 27.81 8.19 -2.91
CA LYS A 218 26.65 9.06 -3.23
C LYS A 218 25.41 8.72 -2.43
N ARG A 219 25.12 7.43 -2.21
CA ARG A 219 23.97 7.01 -1.41
C ARG A 219 24.12 7.43 0.06
N LEU A 220 25.31 7.28 0.62
CA LEU A 220 25.61 7.70 1.99
C LEU A 220 25.48 9.21 2.13
N THR A 221 26.02 10.01 1.20
CA THR A 221 25.87 11.47 1.24
C THR A 221 24.41 11.92 1.13
N VAL A 222 23.61 11.28 0.26
CA VAL A 222 22.17 11.60 0.14
C VAL A 222 21.41 11.22 1.42
N GLN A 223 21.78 10.11 2.06
CA GLN A 223 21.21 9.72 3.34
C GLN A 223 21.55 10.72 4.43
N GLU A 224 22.80 11.15 4.54
CA GLU A 224 23.25 12.14 5.51
C GLU A 224 22.53 13.49 5.34
N VAL A 225 22.37 13.97 4.09
CA VAL A 225 21.61 15.20 3.82
C VAL A 225 20.14 15.06 4.22
N ARG A 226 19.54 13.88 4.04
CA ARG A 226 18.17 13.63 4.47
C ARG A 226 18.04 13.69 5.99
N GLU A 227 18.97 13.09 6.72
CA GLU A 227 19.01 13.13 8.19
C GLU A 227 19.19 14.58 8.70
N HIS A 228 20.05 15.37 8.06
CA HIS A 228 20.23 16.79 8.41
C HIS A 228 18.98 17.65 8.12
N LEU A 229 18.25 17.38 7.02
CA LEU A 229 17.00 18.07 6.73
C LEU A 229 15.91 17.75 7.75
N GLU A 230 15.87 16.51 8.24
CA GLU A 230 14.95 16.09 9.29
C GLU A 230 15.28 16.79 10.62
N LEU A 231 16.55 16.87 10.98
CA LEU A 231 17.01 17.62 12.15
C LEU A 231 16.67 19.11 12.06
N LEU A 232 16.90 19.76 10.91
CA LEU A 232 16.56 21.18 10.71
C LEU A 232 15.06 21.47 10.88
N LYS A 233 14.20 20.48 10.63
CA LYS A 233 12.75 20.61 10.83
C LYS A 233 12.40 20.71 12.31
N GLU A 234 13.16 20.07 13.20
CA GLU A 234 12.95 20.18 14.65
C GLU A 234 13.30 21.57 15.20
N PHE A 235 14.08 22.36 14.47
CA PHE A 235 14.44 23.73 14.83
C PHE A 235 13.48 24.80 14.27
N GLU A 236 12.45 24.42 13.51
CA GLU A 236 11.44 25.36 13.01
C GLU A 236 10.71 26.02 14.19
N GLY A 237 10.79 27.35 14.27
CA GLY A 237 10.24 28.14 15.39
C GLY A 237 11.18 28.32 16.60
N VAL A 238 12.33 27.63 16.63
CA VAL A 238 13.38 27.82 17.65
C VAL A 238 14.43 28.83 17.18
N ILE A 239 14.78 28.79 15.90
CA ILE A 239 15.72 29.74 15.26
C ILE A 239 15.02 30.49 14.12
N PRO A 240 15.57 31.65 13.67
CA PRO A 240 14.98 32.42 12.59
C PRO A 240 14.90 31.64 11.26
N ASP A 241 13.80 31.81 10.53
CA ASP A 241 13.56 31.12 9.25
C ASP A 241 14.65 31.39 8.20
N GLU A 242 15.25 32.58 8.23
CA GLU A 242 16.33 32.96 7.32
C GLU A 242 17.61 32.15 7.57
N GLU A 243 17.87 31.77 8.82
CA GLU A 243 18.99 30.90 9.18
C GLU A 243 18.73 29.45 8.76
N ILE A 244 17.48 28.96 8.91
CA ILE A 244 17.06 27.64 8.41
C ILE A 244 17.22 27.58 6.89
N ALA A 245 16.79 28.63 6.18
CA ALA A 245 16.92 28.73 4.73
C ALA A 245 18.40 28.75 4.29
N GLN A 246 19.26 29.45 5.01
CA GLN A 246 20.70 29.45 4.75
C GLN A 246 21.32 28.07 4.94
N ARG A 247 21.05 27.39 6.07
CA ARG A 247 21.56 26.04 6.35
C ARG A 247 21.08 25.01 5.34
N LYS A 248 19.81 25.10 4.89
CA LYS A 248 19.28 24.26 3.80
C LYS A 248 20.08 24.50 2.51
N ARG A 249 20.36 25.75 2.12
CA ARG A 249 21.18 26.07 0.94
C ARG A 249 22.59 25.48 1.04
N ASP A 250 23.23 25.61 2.20
CA ASP A 250 24.60 25.11 2.40
C ASP A 250 24.67 23.57 2.30
N LEU A 251 23.66 22.86 2.83
CA LEU A 251 23.51 21.39 2.68
C LEU A 251 23.32 20.95 1.22
N PHE A 252 22.60 21.73 0.42
CA PHE A 252 22.44 21.41 -1.01
C PHE A 252 23.72 21.71 -1.81
N LEU A 253 24.53 22.67 -1.38
CA LEU A 253 25.82 22.98 -2.01
C LEU A 253 26.89 21.93 -1.71
N SER A 254 26.78 21.19 -0.60
CA SER A 254 27.69 20.08 -0.27
C SER A 254 27.37 18.78 -1.02
N LEU A 255 26.24 18.70 -1.75
CA LEU A 255 25.92 17.53 -2.54
C LEU A 255 26.83 17.42 -3.78
N PRO A 256 27.24 16.20 -4.15
CA PRO A 256 28.01 16.00 -5.38
C PRO A 256 27.20 16.45 -6.61
N ALA A 257 27.90 17.03 -7.59
CA ALA A 257 27.27 17.58 -8.79
C ALA A 257 26.42 16.53 -9.52
N VAL A 258 25.22 16.93 -9.94
CA VAL A 258 24.31 16.06 -10.71
C VAL A 258 24.98 15.69 -12.04
N PRO A 259 25.12 14.41 -12.39
CA PRO A 259 25.72 13.99 -13.65
C PRO A 259 24.96 14.64 -14.82
N ALA A 260 25.70 15.29 -15.72
CA ALA A 260 25.12 15.87 -16.91
C ALA A 260 24.35 14.78 -17.67
N LYS A 261 23.06 15.00 -17.93
CA LYS A 261 22.26 14.08 -18.74
C LYS A 261 22.96 13.93 -20.08
N ARG A 262 23.44 12.72 -20.38
CA ARG A 262 23.98 12.37 -21.71
C ARG A 262 22.83 12.56 -22.70
N ASN A 263 22.84 13.66 -23.44
CA ASN A 263 21.87 13.91 -24.49
C ASN A 263 22.00 12.78 -25.52
N LYS A 264 20.94 11.99 -25.67
CA LYS A 264 20.82 10.94 -26.70
C LYS A 264 20.49 11.57 -28.05
N THR A 265 21.35 12.45 -28.52
CA THR A 265 21.31 13.00 -29.88
C THR A 265 22.66 12.69 -30.49
N ASP A 266 22.76 11.52 -31.10
CA ASP A 266 23.65 11.16 -32.22
C ASP A 266 23.72 9.62 -32.34
N VAL A 267 22.62 9.04 -32.86
CA VAL A 267 22.62 7.86 -33.73
C VAL A 267 21.51 8.05 -34.76
#